data_AF-A0A950PLW6-F1
#
_entry.id   AF-A0A950PLW6-F1
#
_cell.length_a   1.000
_cell.length_b   1.000
_cell.length_c   1.000
_cell.angle_alpha   90.00
_cell.angle_beta   90.00
_cell.angle_gamma   90.00
#
_symmetry.space_group_name_H-M   'P 1'
#
loop_
_entity.id
_entity.type
_entity.pdbx_description
1 polymer ?
#
loop_
_entity_poly.entity_id
_entity_poly.type
_entity_poly.pdbx_seq_one_letter_code
_entity_poly.pdbx_strand_id
1 'polypeptide(L)'
;MQDSADQAGRPRLEIADRDESDEEQPEQEDGAPDGVEHLVRLAEDLGLSELDVEELVYDMVHRGASSTYNNGASASPELGDLAAFDTVHHDADEEASRINNGGLHTQIKALVKAFGAEATEGLLRESAE
;
A
#
# COMPACT_ATOMS: atom_id res chain seq x y z
N MET A 1 15.91 -71.03 -6.67
CA MET A 1 15.91 -72.18 -5.75
C MET A 1 17.18 -72.05 -4.92
N GLN A 2 17.25 -71.81 -3.61
CA GLN A 2 16.36 -71.80 -2.44
C GLN A 2 16.85 -70.61 -1.55
N ASP A 3 16.05 -69.76 -0.91
CA ASP A 3 15.04 -69.93 0.17
C ASP A 3 15.62 -69.76 1.60
N SER A 4 14.95 -68.87 2.38
CA SER A 4 14.95 -68.71 3.86
C SER A 4 16.20 -68.15 4.56
N ALA A 5 16.16 -67.27 5.57
CA ALA A 5 15.14 -66.85 6.54
C ALA A 5 15.34 -65.35 6.91
N ASP A 6 14.31 -64.51 7.03
CA ASP A 6 13.45 -64.29 8.22
C ASP A 6 14.22 -64.08 9.53
N GLN A 7 14.26 -62.85 10.06
CA GLN A 7 13.66 -62.53 11.36
C GLN A 7 13.75 -61.03 11.74
N ALA A 8 12.57 -60.47 11.98
CA ALA A 8 12.20 -59.50 13.03
C ALA A 8 12.92 -58.15 13.16
N GLY A 9 12.15 -57.07 12.94
CA GLY A 9 12.53 -55.71 13.33
C GLY A 9 11.46 -54.65 13.07
N ARG A 10 10.19 -54.89 13.41
CA ARG A 10 9.19 -53.83 13.64
C ARG A 10 8.57 -54.11 15.01
N PRO A 11 8.41 -53.12 15.89
CA PRO A 11 7.34 -52.14 15.68
C PRO A 11 7.63 -50.71 16.20
N ARG A 12 6.98 -49.71 15.60
CA ARG A 12 6.26 -48.68 16.38
C ARG A 12 5.21 -48.02 15.51
N LEU A 13 3.97 -48.44 15.73
CA LEU A 13 2.78 -47.62 15.55
C LEU A 13 2.94 -46.42 16.50
N GLU A 14 2.84 -45.20 15.97
CA GLU A 14 2.38 -44.05 16.73
C GLU A 14 1.23 -43.44 15.91
N ILE A 15 0.02 -43.65 16.42
CA ILE A 15 -1.24 -43.17 15.87
C ILE A 15 -1.60 -41.90 16.66
N ALA A 16 -2.18 -40.94 15.94
CA ALA A 16 -3.03 -39.84 16.38
C ALA A 16 -2.34 -38.68 17.11
N ASP A 17 -2.41 -37.47 16.53
CA ASP A 17 -3.50 -36.52 16.79
C ASP A 17 -3.23 -35.20 16.04
N ARG A 18 -4.31 -34.45 15.77
CA ARG A 18 -4.43 -33.14 15.11
C ARG A 18 -4.63 -33.17 13.60
N ASP A 19 -5.87 -33.25 13.11
CA ASP A 19 -7.01 -32.33 13.34
C ASP A 19 -6.72 -30.96 12.73
N GLU A 20 -7.28 -30.78 11.54
CA GLU A 20 -7.97 -29.58 11.08
C GLU A 20 -7.43 -28.23 11.57
N SER A 21 -6.57 -27.64 10.75
CA SER A 21 -6.55 -26.20 10.46
C SER A 21 -5.87 -26.13 9.09
N ASP A 22 -6.59 -26.25 7.97
CA ASP A 22 -7.29 -25.09 7.38
C ASP A 22 -6.96 -23.81 8.13
N GLU A 23 -5.69 -23.41 8.08
CA GLU A 23 -5.36 -21.99 8.04
C GLU A 23 -5.87 -21.50 6.68
N GLU A 24 -7.20 -21.37 6.59
CA GLU A 24 -7.84 -20.31 5.82
C GLU A 24 -7.12 -19.05 6.27
N GLN A 25 -6.06 -18.70 5.54
CA GLN A 25 -5.58 -17.34 5.48
C GLN A 25 -6.85 -16.56 5.19
N PRO A 26 -7.31 -15.67 6.09
CA PRO A 26 -8.52 -14.93 5.83
C PRO A 26 -8.32 -14.33 4.45
N GLU A 27 -9.16 -14.75 3.52
CA GLU A 27 -9.32 -14.08 2.25
C GLU A 27 -9.46 -12.63 2.65
N GLN A 28 -8.42 -11.84 2.37
CA GLN A 28 -8.43 -10.43 2.71
C GLN A 28 -9.63 -9.90 1.96
N GLU A 29 -10.73 -9.70 2.69
CA GLU A 29 -11.99 -9.29 2.12
C GLU A 29 -11.68 -8.06 1.29
N ASP A 30 -11.99 -8.20 0.02
CA ASP A 30 -11.92 -7.22 -1.05
C ASP A 30 -12.94 -6.10 -0.74
N GLY A 31 -12.73 -5.42 0.38
CA GLY A 31 -13.74 -4.66 1.10
C GLY A 31 -13.16 -3.39 1.69
N ALA A 32 -13.05 -2.33 0.88
CA ALA A 32 -13.06 -0.98 1.43
C ALA A 32 -13.52 0.10 0.44
N PRO A 33 -14.78 0.08 -0.06
CA PRO A 33 -15.49 1.35 -0.18
C PRO A 33 -15.65 2.02 1.20
N ASP A 34 -15.61 1.26 2.30
CA ASP A 34 -15.82 1.77 3.67
C ASP A 34 -14.59 2.42 4.32
N GLY A 35 -13.36 2.06 3.90
CA GLY A 35 -12.13 2.58 4.52
C GLY A 35 -11.85 4.05 4.17
N VAL A 36 -12.04 4.44 2.91
CA VAL A 36 -11.86 5.84 2.47
C VAL A 36 -12.92 6.73 3.11
N GLU A 37 -14.19 6.31 3.09
CA GLU A 37 -15.29 7.05 3.71
C GLU A 37 -15.11 7.22 5.22
N HIS A 38 -14.56 6.21 5.90
CA HIS A 38 -14.20 6.33 7.31
C HIS A 38 -13.12 7.40 7.54
N LEU A 39 -12.09 7.43 6.71
CA LEU A 39 -11.00 8.41 6.81
C LEU A 39 -11.43 9.83 6.43
N VAL A 40 -12.37 9.98 5.49
CA VAL A 40 -13.00 11.28 5.19
C VAL A 40 -13.72 11.81 6.43
N ARG A 41 -14.55 10.99 7.08
CA ARG A 41 -15.22 11.39 8.32
C ARG A 41 -14.23 11.68 9.44
N LEU A 42 -13.15 10.91 9.55
CA LEU A 42 -12.10 11.19 10.52
C LEU A 42 -11.46 12.57 10.28
N ALA A 43 -11.13 12.90 9.03
CA ALA A 43 -10.57 14.21 8.69
C ALA A 43 -11.56 15.34 9.05
N GLU A 44 -12.85 15.16 8.75
CA GLU A 44 -13.91 16.10 9.14
C GLU A 44 -14.05 16.24 10.67
N ASP A 45 -14.02 15.13 11.40
CA ASP A 45 -14.10 15.09 12.87
C ASP A 45 -12.88 15.76 13.54
N LEU A 46 -11.71 15.66 12.91
CA LEU A 46 -10.48 16.37 13.30
C LEU A 46 -10.50 17.85 12.91
N GLY A 47 -11.48 18.29 12.13
CA GLY A 47 -11.60 19.66 11.65
C GLY A 47 -10.64 20.01 10.52
N LEU A 48 -10.09 19.01 9.82
CA LEU A 48 -9.21 19.20 8.68
C LEU A 48 -10.01 19.61 7.44
N SER A 49 -9.48 20.58 6.73
CA SER A 49 -9.97 21.03 5.43
C SER A 49 -9.16 20.42 4.29
N GLU A 50 -9.64 20.62 3.06
CA GLU A 50 -8.92 20.24 1.84
C GLU A 50 -7.52 20.85 1.77
N LEU A 51 -7.35 22.07 2.33
CA LEU A 51 -6.06 22.76 2.35
C LEU A 51 -5.07 22.10 3.33
N ASP A 52 -5.57 21.57 4.45
CA ASP A 52 -4.71 20.90 5.43
C ASP A 52 -4.18 19.56 4.88
N VAL A 53 -4.96 18.91 4.01
CA VAL A 53 -4.60 17.64 3.37
C VAL A 53 -3.81 17.86 2.06
N GLU A 54 -3.85 19.06 1.47
CA GLU A 54 -3.21 19.36 0.19
C GLU A 54 -1.68 19.20 0.23
N GLU A 55 -1.06 19.55 1.37
CA GLU A 55 0.38 19.38 1.60
C GLU A 55 0.78 17.90 1.65
N LEU A 56 -0.03 17.04 2.29
CA LEU A 56 0.21 15.60 2.32
C LEU A 56 0.18 14.98 0.91
N VAL A 57 -0.77 15.43 0.07
CA VAL A 57 -0.88 15.01 -1.33
C VAL A 57 0.33 15.49 -2.13
N TYR A 58 0.76 16.73 -1.92
CA TYR A 58 1.93 17.29 -2.58
C TYR A 58 3.19 16.48 -2.23
N ASP A 59 3.45 16.23 -0.95
CA ASP A 59 4.59 15.43 -0.50
C ASP A 59 4.55 14.00 -1.05
N MET A 60 3.37 13.38 -1.08
CA MET A 60 3.17 12.05 -1.66
C MET A 60 3.61 11.99 -3.12
N VAL A 61 3.13 12.90 -3.98
CA VAL A 61 3.46 12.86 -5.41
C VAL A 61 4.92 13.22 -5.66
N HIS A 62 5.48 14.20 -4.94
CA HIS A 62 6.89 14.60 -5.10
C HIS A 62 7.87 13.54 -4.60
N ARG A 63 7.50 12.76 -3.57
CA ARG A 63 8.24 11.56 -3.16
C ARG A 63 8.21 10.50 -4.25
N GLY A 64 7.05 10.29 -4.89
CA GLY A 64 6.91 9.39 -6.04
C GLY A 64 7.76 9.81 -7.24
N ALA A 65 7.76 11.10 -7.57
CA ALA A 65 8.60 11.69 -8.61
C ALA A 65 10.09 11.51 -8.33
N SER A 66 10.53 11.85 -7.12
CA SER A 66 11.93 11.70 -6.70
C SER A 66 12.38 10.23 -6.81
N SER A 67 11.52 9.30 -6.38
CA SER A 67 11.78 7.86 -6.52
C SER A 67 11.87 7.43 -7.99
N THR A 68 10.94 7.90 -8.82
CA THR A 68 10.90 7.60 -10.26
C THR A 68 12.18 8.07 -10.95
N TYR A 69 12.61 9.31 -10.68
CA TYR A 69 13.84 9.87 -11.22
C TYR A 69 15.08 9.09 -10.76
N ASN A 70 15.22 8.88 -9.45
CA ASN A 70 16.40 8.22 -8.87
C ASN A 70 16.54 6.75 -9.29
N ASN A 71 15.43 6.07 -9.59
CA ASN A 71 15.43 4.68 -10.06
C ASN A 71 15.54 4.57 -11.58
N GLY A 72 15.72 5.68 -12.30
CA GLY A 72 15.87 5.70 -13.75
C GLY A 72 14.59 5.34 -14.52
N ALA A 73 13.42 5.47 -13.88
CA ALA A 73 12.13 5.16 -14.49
C ALA A 73 11.54 6.33 -15.29
N SER A 74 12.32 7.38 -15.56
CA SER A 74 11.86 8.51 -16.38
C SER A 74 11.55 8.04 -17.81
N ALA A 75 10.38 8.44 -18.31
CA ALA A 75 9.76 7.91 -19.54
C ALA A 75 10.54 8.22 -20.84
N SER A 76 11.60 9.01 -20.76
CA SER A 76 12.27 9.57 -21.93
C SER A 76 13.80 9.45 -21.82
N PRO A 77 14.38 8.29 -22.18
CA PRO A 77 15.83 8.06 -22.16
C PRO A 77 16.61 8.95 -23.13
N GLU A 78 15.92 9.68 -23.99
CA GLU A 78 16.46 10.66 -24.93
C GLU A 78 16.57 12.08 -24.37
N LEU A 79 15.97 12.36 -23.20
CA LEU A 79 16.16 13.61 -22.48
C LEU A 79 17.50 13.60 -21.74
N GLY A 80 18.15 14.76 -21.67
CA GLY A 80 19.27 14.97 -20.75
C GLY A 80 18.81 14.94 -19.29
N ASP A 81 19.73 14.65 -18.37
CA ASP A 81 19.46 14.47 -16.93
C ASP A 81 18.55 15.55 -16.32
N LEU A 82 18.91 16.83 -16.49
CA LEU A 82 18.11 17.96 -16.01
C LEU A 82 16.71 18.02 -16.62
N ALA A 83 16.57 17.72 -17.92
CA ALA A 83 15.27 17.74 -18.58
C ALA A 83 14.38 16.58 -18.13
N ALA A 84 14.97 15.41 -17.83
CA ALA A 84 14.25 14.29 -17.25
C ALA A 84 13.80 14.58 -15.81
N PHE A 85 14.64 15.27 -15.02
CA PHE A 85 14.29 15.74 -13.68
C PHE A 85 13.10 16.69 -13.72
N ASP A 86 13.20 17.75 -14.52
CA ASP A 86 12.16 18.77 -14.66
C ASP A 86 10.84 18.15 -15.13
N THR A 87 10.88 17.21 -16.07
CA THR A 87 9.68 16.53 -16.58
C THR A 87 8.97 15.76 -15.48
N VAL A 88 9.69 14.92 -14.73
CA VAL A 88 9.08 14.07 -13.69
C VAL A 88 8.50 14.90 -12.54
N HIS A 89 9.14 16.03 -12.20
CA HIS A 89 8.61 16.94 -11.18
C HIS A 89 7.45 17.80 -11.69
N HIS A 90 7.47 18.21 -12.96
CA HIS A 90 6.35 18.92 -13.56
C HIS A 90 5.09 18.04 -13.62
N ASP A 91 5.25 16.76 -14.02
CA ASP A 91 4.16 15.79 -14.00
C ASP A 91 3.58 15.59 -12.60
N ALA A 92 4.43 15.67 -11.56
CA ALA A 92 3.99 15.60 -10.16
C ALA A 92 3.22 16.85 -9.74
N ASP A 93 3.65 18.06 -10.13
CA ASP A 93 2.91 19.30 -9.88
C ASP A 93 1.49 19.23 -10.49
N GLU A 94 1.39 18.73 -11.72
CA GLU A 94 0.11 18.55 -12.42
C GLU A 94 -0.78 17.51 -11.72
N GLU A 95 -0.20 16.40 -11.25
CA GLU A 95 -0.93 15.36 -10.54
C GLU A 95 -1.41 15.84 -9.17
N ALA A 96 -0.56 16.51 -8.37
CA ALA A 96 -0.98 17.14 -7.10
C ALA A 96 -2.14 18.10 -7.34
N SER A 97 -2.01 18.99 -8.32
CA SER A 97 -3.04 19.95 -8.68
C SER A 97 -4.36 19.25 -9.05
N ARG A 98 -4.30 18.16 -9.81
CA ARG A 98 -5.48 17.38 -10.20
C ARG A 98 -6.16 16.73 -9.01
N ILE A 99 -5.39 16.14 -8.09
CA ILE A 99 -5.91 15.48 -6.88
C ILE A 99 -6.52 16.52 -5.93
N ASN A 100 -5.82 17.62 -5.67
CA ASN A 100 -6.26 18.67 -4.76
C ASN A 100 -7.53 19.38 -5.24
N ASN A 101 -7.68 19.59 -6.56
CA ASN A 101 -8.91 20.12 -7.13
C ASN A 101 -10.09 19.11 -7.13
N GLY A 102 -9.86 17.86 -6.74
CA GLY A 102 -10.89 16.83 -6.60
C GLY A 102 -11.59 16.81 -5.23
N GLY A 103 -11.19 17.68 -4.31
CA GLY A 103 -11.73 17.80 -2.96
C GLY A 103 -11.27 16.69 -2.00
N LEU A 104 -11.71 16.79 -0.73
CA LEU A 104 -11.19 16.01 0.39
C LEU A 104 -11.24 14.49 0.16
N HIS A 105 -12.36 13.99 -0.37
CA HIS A 105 -12.51 12.56 -0.66
C HIS A 105 -11.49 12.08 -1.72
N THR A 106 -11.22 12.89 -2.75
CA THR A 106 -10.25 12.52 -3.79
C THR A 106 -8.82 12.51 -3.24
N GLN A 107 -8.47 13.48 -2.41
CA GLN A 107 -7.18 13.56 -1.72
C GLN A 107 -6.96 12.33 -0.82
N ILE A 108 -7.92 12.02 0.05
CA ILE A 108 -7.83 10.87 0.97
C ILE A 108 -7.76 9.55 0.19
N LYS A 109 -8.56 9.39 -0.87
CA LYS A 109 -8.48 8.20 -1.73
C LYS A 109 -7.08 8.03 -2.35
N ALA A 110 -6.43 9.13 -2.76
CA ALA A 110 -5.08 9.09 -3.31
C ALA A 110 -4.05 8.67 -2.26
N LEU A 111 -4.12 9.24 -1.05
CA LEU A 111 -3.26 8.88 0.08
C LEU A 111 -3.42 7.41 0.47
N VAL A 112 -4.65 6.91 0.58
CA VAL A 112 -4.93 5.48 0.88
C VAL A 112 -4.35 4.57 -0.19
N LYS A 113 -4.44 4.96 -1.47
CA LYS A 113 -3.83 4.19 -2.57
C LYS A 113 -2.30 4.15 -2.48
N ALA A 114 -1.67 5.22 -2.02
CA ALA A 114 -0.21 5.32 -1.95
C ALA A 114 0.39 4.69 -0.69
N PHE A 115 -0.28 4.83 0.46
CA PHE A 115 0.28 4.46 1.77
C PHE A 115 -0.52 3.38 2.51
N GLY A 116 -1.75 3.09 2.07
CA GLY A 116 -2.70 2.27 2.82
C GLY A 116 -3.52 3.07 3.83
N ALA A 117 -4.62 2.47 4.30
CA ALA A 117 -5.58 3.14 5.19
C ALA A 117 -4.98 3.50 6.56
N GLU A 118 -4.25 2.57 7.19
CA GLU A 118 -3.66 2.78 8.52
C GLU A 118 -2.62 3.92 8.53
N ALA A 119 -1.73 3.94 7.54
CA ALA A 119 -0.74 5.01 7.42
C ALA A 119 -1.41 6.36 7.12
N THR A 120 -2.47 6.36 6.30
CA THR A 120 -3.23 7.58 6.00
C THR A 120 -3.93 8.12 7.26
N GLU A 121 -4.49 7.26 8.10
CA GLU A 121 -5.03 7.68 9.40
C GLU A 121 -3.98 8.37 10.27
N GLY A 122 -2.78 7.79 10.36
CA GLY A 122 -1.67 8.39 11.11
C GLY A 122 -1.33 9.79 10.61
N LEU A 123 -1.17 9.95 9.30
CA LEU A 123 -0.89 11.26 8.67
C LEU A 123 -2.00 12.28 8.96
N LEU A 124 -3.28 11.90 8.87
CA LEU A 124 -4.39 12.81 9.17
C LEU A 124 -4.36 13.25 10.64
N ARG A 125 -4.07 12.35 11.57
CA ARG A 125 -3.96 12.70 13.00
C ARG A 125 -2.79 13.65 13.26
N GLU A 126 -1.64 13.42 12.62
CA GLU A 126 -0.46 14.30 12.72
C GLU A 126 -0.75 15.71 12.18
N SER A 127 -1.50 15.83 11.07
CA SER A 127 -1.90 17.13 10.51
C SER A 127 -2.84 17.94 11.40
N ALA A 128 -3.45 17.32 12.42
CA ALA A 128 -4.38 17.99 13.34
C ALA A 128 -3.70 18.51 14.63
N GLU A 129 -2.40 18.25 14.84
CA GLU A 129 -1.62 18.69 16.02
C GLU A 129 -1.02 20.10 15.87
#